data_AF-R0BRZ3-F1
#
_entry.id   AF-R0BRZ3-F1
#
_cell.length_a   1.000
_cell.length_b   1.000
_cell.length_c   1.000
_cell.angle_alpha   90.00
_cell.angle_beta   90.00
_cell.angle_gamma   90.00
#
_symmetry.space_group_name_H-M   'P 1'
#
loop_
_entity.id
_entity.type
_entity.pdbx_description
1 polymer ?
#
loop_
_entity_poly.entity_id
_entity_poly.type
_entity_poly.pdbx_seq_one_letter_code
_entity_poly.pdbx_strand_id
1 'polypeptide(L)'
;MDLENQKRVKDFAEQYGAENIVVVLGAAEGEAAGLAAETVTAGDPTFAGPLAGVQLGLSVFHVCENEIKDEVDSSVYDDQISMMEMVMDVDDIAKEMSSIREQYCKYL
;
A
#
# COMPACT_ATOMS: atom_id res chain seq x y z
N MET A 1 3.02 -6.24 7.16
CA MET A 1 3.01 -7.13 5.98
C MET A 1 3.85 -8.36 6.29
N ASP A 2 3.36 -9.58 6.05
CA ASP A 2 4.15 -10.79 6.32
C ASP A 2 5.28 -11.01 5.29
N LEU A 3 6.18 -11.94 5.62
CA LEU A 3 7.39 -12.24 4.83
C LEU A 3 7.09 -12.83 3.45
N GLU A 4 5.98 -13.56 3.30
CA GLU A 4 5.62 -14.17 2.01
C GLU A 4 5.14 -13.09 1.04
N ASN A 5 4.32 -12.15 1.53
CA ASN A 5 3.87 -11.00 0.76
C ASN A 5 5.02 -10.09 0.37
N GLN A 6 5.96 -9.80 1.29
CA GLN A 6 7.17 -9.05 0.96
C GLN A 6 7.97 -9.71 -0.18
N LYS A 7 8.14 -11.04 -0.10
CA LYS A 7 8.86 -11.78 -1.14
C LYS A 7 8.14 -11.67 -2.48
N ARG A 8 6.82 -11.88 -2.52
CA ARG A 8 6.03 -11.79 -3.74
C ARG A 8 6.11 -10.40 -4.38
N VAL A 9 6.04 -9.33 -3.57
CA VAL A 9 6.19 -7.96 -4.07
C VAL A 9 7.58 -7.74 -4.67
N LYS A 10 8.64 -8.21 -4.00
CA LYS A 10 10.01 -8.14 -4.50
C LYS A 10 10.18 -8.88 -5.83
N ASP A 11 9.70 -10.12 -5.89
CA ASP A 11 9.79 -10.95 -7.09
C ASP A 11 9.04 -10.31 -8.28
N PHE A 12 7.87 -9.69 -8.04
CA PHE A 12 7.13 -8.97 -9.08
C PHE A 12 7.81 -7.67 -9.53
N ALA A 13 8.37 -6.90 -8.60
CA ALA A 13 9.14 -5.70 -8.95
C ALA A 13 10.37 -6.04 -9.80
N GLU A 14 11.06 -7.15 -9.50
CA GLU A 14 12.20 -7.64 -10.29
C GLU A 14 11.76 -8.19 -11.67
N GLN A 15 10.64 -8.90 -11.71
CA GLN A 15 10.15 -9.55 -12.94
C GLN A 15 9.54 -8.56 -13.94
N TYR A 16 8.75 -7.60 -13.46
CA TYR A 16 7.94 -6.72 -14.31
C TYR A 16 8.45 -5.27 -14.35
N GLY A 17 9.42 -4.91 -13.50
CA GLY A 17 9.88 -3.53 -13.30
C GLY A 17 9.05 -2.82 -12.25
N ALA A 18 9.71 -2.11 -11.35
CA ALA A 18 9.08 -1.42 -10.22
C ALA A 18 8.09 -0.32 -10.68
N GLU A 19 8.37 0.31 -11.81
CA GLU A 19 7.54 1.32 -12.45
C GLU A 19 6.22 0.76 -13.02
N ASN A 20 6.12 -0.56 -13.20
CA ASN A 20 4.93 -1.23 -13.76
C ASN A 20 4.08 -1.91 -12.67
N ILE A 21 4.38 -1.67 -11.39
CA ILE A 21 3.70 -2.30 -10.25
C ILE A 21 3.07 -1.23 -9.36
N VAL A 22 1.80 -1.44 -9.03
CA VAL A 22 1.07 -0.68 -8.02
C VAL A 22 0.63 -1.62 -6.90
N VAL A 23 0.84 -1.23 -5.65
CA VAL A 23 0.40 -1.95 -4.46
C VAL A 23 -0.85 -1.29 -3.91
N VAL A 24 -1.93 -2.05 -3.72
CA VAL A 24 -3.17 -1.56 -3.08
C VAL A 24 -3.31 -2.23 -1.71
N LEU A 25 -3.41 -1.42 -0.67
CA LEU A 25 -3.53 -1.85 0.72
C LEU A 25 -4.98 -1.72 1.22
N GLY A 26 -5.33 -2.52 2.23
CA GLY A 26 -6.65 -2.53 2.87
C GLY A 26 -6.55 -2.71 4.38
N ALA A 27 -5.59 -2.04 5.01
CA ALA A 27 -5.38 -2.12 6.45
C ALA A 27 -6.36 -1.20 7.18
N ALA A 28 -6.89 -1.63 8.34
CA ALA A 28 -7.97 -0.92 9.01
C ALA A 28 -7.55 0.27 9.89
N GLU A 29 -6.23 0.48 10.05
CA GLU A 29 -5.65 1.48 10.94
C GLU A 29 -4.52 2.22 10.20
N GLY A 30 -4.37 3.52 10.45
CA GLY A 30 -3.38 4.37 9.80
C GLY A 30 -1.95 3.88 10.00
N GLU A 31 -1.57 3.53 11.23
CA GLU A 31 -0.23 3.00 11.54
C GLU A 31 0.06 1.70 10.78
N ALA A 32 -0.91 0.78 10.68
CA ALA A 32 -0.74 -0.48 9.97
C ALA A 32 -0.65 -0.28 8.44
N ALA A 33 -1.44 0.65 7.89
CA ALA A 33 -1.39 1.04 6.49
C ALA A 33 -0.03 1.69 6.15
N GLY A 34 0.38 2.67 6.96
CA GLY A 34 1.66 3.38 6.83
C GLY A 34 2.85 2.42 6.88
N LEU A 35 2.90 1.50 7.85
CA LEU A 35 3.97 0.51 7.96
C LEU A 35 4.05 -0.41 6.72
N ALA A 36 2.91 -0.85 6.21
CA ALA A 36 2.87 -1.67 5.00
C ALA A 36 3.29 -0.88 3.75
N ALA A 37 2.90 0.40 3.66
CA ALA A 37 3.30 1.29 2.58
C ALA A 37 4.81 1.58 2.62
N GLU A 38 5.36 1.84 3.82
CA GLU A 38 6.80 2.05 4.03
C GLU A 38 7.59 0.81 3.61
N THR A 39 7.11 -0.38 3.99
CA THR A 39 7.76 -1.66 3.66
C THR A 39 7.97 -1.85 2.15
N VAL A 40 6.99 -1.47 1.32
CA VAL A 40 7.08 -1.64 -0.15
C VAL A 40 7.71 -0.45 -0.87
N THR A 41 7.98 0.65 -0.16
CA THR A 41 8.60 1.86 -0.72
C THR A 41 10.04 2.02 -0.22
N ALA A 42 10.21 2.27 1.07
CA ALA A 42 11.47 2.49 1.76
C ALA A 42 12.14 1.20 2.28
N GLY A 43 11.45 0.05 2.17
CA GLY A 43 11.91 -1.23 2.70
C GLY A 43 11.40 -1.48 4.12
N ASP A 44 11.51 -2.72 4.59
CA ASP A 44 10.99 -3.10 5.91
C ASP A 44 11.78 -2.40 7.05
N PRO A 45 11.12 -1.56 7.88
CA PRO A 45 11.80 -0.76 8.90
C PRO A 45 12.27 -1.59 10.11
N THR A 46 11.79 -2.83 10.24
CA THR A 46 12.27 -3.78 11.27
C THR A 46 13.58 -4.45 10.87
N PHE A 47 14.07 -4.21 9.65
CA PHE A 47 15.27 -4.83 9.06
C PHE A 47 15.21 -6.36 9.06
N ALA A 48 14.01 -6.92 8.94
CA ALA A 48 13.76 -8.34 8.81
C ALA A 48 13.07 -8.66 7.48
N GLY A 49 13.39 -9.82 6.92
CA GLY A 49 12.69 -10.34 5.75
C GLY A 49 13.21 -9.90 4.38
N PRO A 50 12.49 -10.25 3.31
CA PRO A 50 12.91 -10.02 1.92
C PRO A 50 13.13 -8.55 1.55
N LEU A 51 12.42 -7.62 2.21
CA LEU A 51 12.53 -6.19 1.95
C LEU A 51 13.38 -5.42 2.97
N ALA A 52 14.10 -6.12 3.85
CA ALA A 52 15.04 -5.49 4.78
C ALA A 52 16.11 -4.68 4.04
N GLY A 53 16.07 -3.35 4.17
CA GLY A 53 16.98 -2.44 3.48
C GLY A 53 16.81 -2.38 1.95
N VAL A 54 15.73 -2.93 1.39
CA VAL A 54 15.45 -2.92 -0.04
C VAL A 54 14.41 -1.85 -0.37
N GLN A 55 14.87 -0.75 -0.97
CA GLN A 55 14.02 0.39 -1.35
C GLN A 55 13.47 0.24 -2.77
N LEU A 56 12.31 -0.39 -2.91
CA LEU A 56 11.66 -0.55 -4.21
C LEU A 56 11.04 0.76 -4.72
N GLY A 57 10.57 1.64 -3.82
CA GLY A 57 9.94 2.91 -4.18
C GLY A 57 8.63 2.77 -4.97
N LEU A 58 7.90 1.66 -4.80
CA LEU A 58 6.69 1.35 -5.57
C LEU A 58 5.59 2.37 -5.36
N SER A 59 4.69 2.51 -6.33
CA SER A 59 3.43 3.23 -6.13
C SER A 59 2.52 2.41 -5.23
N VAL A 60 2.03 3.03 -4.16
CA VAL A 60 1.23 2.35 -3.13
C VAL A 60 0.03 3.20 -2.74
N PHE A 61 -1.16 2.63 -2.74
CA PHE A 61 -2.43 3.31 -2.43
C PHE A 61 -3.24 2.49 -1.43
N HIS A 62 -4.19 3.14 -0.78
CA HIS A 62 -5.19 2.45 0.03
C HIS A 62 -6.50 2.29 -0.74
N VAL A 63 -7.21 1.18 -0.52
CA VAL A 63 -8.46 0.88 -1.23
C VAL A 63 -9.55 1.94 -1.00
N CYS A 64 -9.50 2.67 0.11
CA CYS A 64 -10.43 3.75 0.44
C CYS A 64 -10.02 5.14 -0.10
N GLU A 65 -8.88 5.27 -0.77
CA GLU A 65 -8.50 6.52 -1.44
C GLU A 65 -9.30 6.70 -2.74
N ASN A 66 -9.64 7.94 -3.08
CA ASN A 66 -10.48 8.24 -4.24
C ASN A 66 -9.84 7.75 -5.55
N GLU A 67 -8.52 7.83 -5.65
CA GLU A 67 -7.72 7.34 -6.78
C GLU A 67 -7.94 5.85 -7.06
N ILE A 68 -8.24 5.06 -6.03
CA ILE A 68 -8.58 3.63 -6.18
C ILE A 68 -10.08 3.44 -6.32
N LYS A 69 -10.89 4.17 -5.56
CA LYS A 69 -12.36 4.07 -5.61
C LYS A 69 -12.91 4.38 -7.00
N ASP A 70 -12.33 5.37 -7.69
CA ASP A 70 -12.76 5.78 -9.03
C ASP A 70 -12.43 4.72 -10.11
N GLU A 71 -11.46 3.84 -9.85
CA GLU A 71 -11.05 2.75 -10.75
C GLU A 71 -11.79 1.43 -10.47
N VAL A 72 -12.49 1.33 -9.34
CA VAL A 72 -13.23 0.12 -8.93
C VAL A 72 -14.70 0.26 -9.31
N ASP A 73 -15.31 -0.83 -9.78
CA ASP A 73 -16.76 -0.87 -10.01
C ASP A 73 -17.50 -0.54 -8.71
N SER A 74 -18.40 0.45 -8.78
CA SER A 74 -19.07 0.99 -7.60
C SER A 74 -19.94 -0.02 -6.87
N SER A 75 -20.52 -0.99 -7.59
CA SER A 75 -21.32 -2.06 -6.96
C SER A 75 -20.43 -3.02 -6.19
N VAL A 76 -19.25 -3.35 -6.71
CA VAL A 76 -18.26 -4.19 -6.02
C VAL A 76 -17.70 -3.47 -4.80
N TYR A 77 -17.40 -2.18 -4.91
CA TYR A 77 -16.91 -1.40 -3.78
C TYR A 77 -17.95 -1.31 -2.66
N ASP A 78 -19.21 -1.05 -3.00
CA ASP A 78 -20.29 -0.99 -2.01
C ASP A 78 -20.49 -2.34 -1.30
N ASP A 79 -20.50 -3.44 -2.06
CA ASP A 79 -20.68 -4.78 -1.50
C ASP A 79 -19.50 -5.24 -0.62
N GLN A 80 -18.26 -4.85 -0.95
CA GLN A 80 -17.06 -5.40 -0.31
C GLN A 80 -16.40 -4.48 0.72
N ILE A 81 -16.49 -3.15 0.56
CA ILE A 81 -15.66 -2.20 1.30
C ILE A 81 -16.49 -1.18 2.08
N SER A 82 -17.65 -0.72 1.57
CA SER A 82 -18.33 0.45 2.14
C SER A 82 -18.71 0.30 3.62
N MET A 83 -19.14 -0.90 4.03
CA MET A 83 -19.45 -1.20 5.43
C MET A 83 -18.24 -1.00 6.36
N MET A 84 -17.04 -1.38 5.90
CA MET A 84 -15.83 -1.22 6.70
C MET A 84 -15.29 0.21 6.62
N GLU A 85 -15.39 0.87 5.45
CA GLU A 85 -15.00 2.27 5.27
C GLU A 85 -15.70 3.19 6.27
N MET A 86 -16.99 2.95 6.55
CA MET A 86 -17.75 3.73 7.54
C MET A 86 -17.31 3.51 9.00
N VAL A 87 -16.51 2.49 9.27
CA VAL A 87 -16.04 2.13 10.63
C VAL A 87 -14.58 2.55 10.83
N MET A 88 -13.79 2.59 9.77
CA MET A 88 -12.37 2.93 9.81
C MET A 88 -12.16 4.45 9.89
N ASP A 89 -11.03 4.86 10.48
CA ASP A 89 -10.57 6.25 10.41
C ASP A 89 -9.86 6.48 9.07
N VAL A 90 -10.66 6.70 8.02
CA VAL A 90 -10.15 6.86 6.65
C VAL A 90 -9.28 8.10 6.50
N ASP A 91 -9.56 9.16 7.27
CA ASP A 91 -8.78 10.40 7.23
C ASP A 91 -7.37 10.17 7.79
N ASP A 92 -7.24 9.44 8.90
CA ASP A 92 -5.93 9.06 9.45
C ASP A 92 -5.16 8.14 8.51
N ILE A 93 -5.84 7.14 7.92
CA ILE A 93 -5.23 6.24 6.91
C ILE A 93 -4.72 7.04 5.71
N ALA A 94 -5.55 7.90 5.13
CA ALA A 94 -5.18 8.69 3.96
C ALA A 94 -3.99 9.63 4.25
N LYS A 95 -3.95 10.20 5.46
CA LYS A 95 -2.84 11.04 5.90
C LYS A 95 -1.52 10.27 6.02
N GLU A 96 -1.52 9.10 6.67
CA GLU A 96 -0.32 8.26 6.80
C GLU A 96 0.15 7.77 5.43
N MET A 97 -0.77 7.30 4.59
CA MET A 97 -0.47 6.85 3.22
C MET A 97 0.13 7.97 2.36
N SER A 98 -0.45 9.17 2.40
CA SER A 98 0.04 10.33 1.65
C SER A 98 1.44 10.75 2.10
N SER A 99 1.69 10.77 3.42
CA SER A 99 3.00 11.09 4.00
C SER A 99 4.10 10.14 3.49
N ILE A 100 3.82 8.83 3.49
CA ILE A 100 4.77 7.82 2.98
C ILE A 100 4.97 7.97 1.47
N ARG A 101 3.89 8.18 0.72
CA ARG A 101 3.91 8.33 -0.74
C ARG A 101 4.76 9.51 -1.17
N GLU A 102 4.60 10.67 -0.54
CA GLU A 102 5.39 11.88 -0.83
C GLU A 102 6.88 11.69 -0.54
N GLN A 103 7.23 10.89 0.47
CA GLN A 103 8.61 10.71 0.90
C GLN A 103 9.36 9.63 0.11
N TYR A 104 8.68 8.55 -0.26
CA TYR A 104 9.36 7.31 -0.68
C TYR A 104 8.90 6.73 -2.01
N CYS A 105 7.74 7.14 -2.55
CA CYS A 105 7.33 6.68 -3.89
C CYS A 105 8.21 7.32 -4.97
N LYS A 106 8.62 6.50 -5.94
CA LYS A 106 9.43 6.94 -7.10
C LYS A 106 8.64 6.98 -8.41
N TYR A 107 7.44 6.37 -8.47
CA TYR A 107 6.76 6.03 -9.72
C TYR A 107 5.27 6.46 -9.78
N LEU A 108 4.95 7.70 -9.39
CA LEU A 108 3.59 8.25 -9.41
C LEU A 108 3.12 8.72 -10.80
#